data_AF-A0A5K7Z2N7-F1
#
_entry.id   AF-A0A5K7Z2N7-F1
#
_cell.length_a   1.000
_cell.length_b   1.000
_cell.length_c   1.000
_cell.angle_alpha   90.00
_cell.angle_beta   90.00
_cell.angle_gamma   90.00
#
_symmetry.space_group_name_H-M   'P 1'
#
loop_
_entity.id
_entity.type
_entity.pdbx_description
1 polymer ?
#
loop_
_entity_poly.entity_id
_entity_poly.type
_entity_poly.pdbx_seq_one_letter_code
_entity_poly.pdbx_strand_id
1 'polypeptide(L)' 'MDISRKLGILVFTMVPAIIGGGIIYGMAGSYVPVVVYEILLYLFAGAIVSK' A
#
# COMPACT_ATOMS: atom_id res chain seq x y z
N MET A 1 6.47 -0.66 18.63
CA MET A 1 6.13 -2.00 18.08
C MET A 1 7.40 -2.84 17.98
N ASP A 2 7.33 -4.14 18.26
CA ASP A 2 8.43 -5.06 17.97
C ASP A 2 8.69 -5.16 16.46
N ILE A 3 9.92 -5.52 16.09
CA ILE A 3 10.34 -5.65 14.70
C ILE A 3 9.45 -6.61 13.91
N SER A 4 9.02 -7.72 14.54
CA SER A 4 8.12 -8.71 13.94
C SER A 4 6.76 -8.11 13.56
N ARG A 5 6.23 -7.20 14.39
CA ARG A 5 4.98 -6.49 14.08
C ARG A 5 5.17 -5.49 12.93
N LYS A 6 6.29 -4.75 12.90
CA LYS A 6 6.59 -3.80 11.82
C LYS A 6 6.71 -4.52 10.47
N LEU A 7 7.45 -5.62 10.43
CA LEU A 7 7.57 -6.47 9.25
C LEU A 7 6.23 -7.08 8.85
N GLY A 8 5.43 -7.55 9.80
CA GLY A 8 4.08 -8.08 9.53
C GLY A 8 3.18 -7.06 8.84
N ILE A 9 3.22 -5.79 9.24
CA ILE A 9 2.46 -4.72 8.57
C ILE A 9 2.95 -4.54 7.14
N LEU A 10 4.27 -4.44 6.92
CA LEU A 10 4.83 -4.28 5.56
C LEU A 10 4.42 -5.44 4.64
N VAL A 11 4.47 -6.68 5.12
CA VAL A 11 4.05 -7.87 4.36
C VAL A 11 2.54 -7.83 4.09
N PHE A 12 1.72 -7.51 5.08
CA PHE A 12 0.26 -7.39 4.90
C PHE A 12 -0.11 -6.32 3.86
N THR A 13 0.60 -5.18 3.86
CA THR A 13 0.32 -4.05 2.96
C THR A 13 0.60 -4.38 1.49
N MET A 14 1.33 -5.46 1.18
CA MET A 14 1.54 -5.92 -0.20
C MET A 14 0.24 -6.35 -0.89
N VAL A 15 -0.72 -6.94 -0.16
CA VAL A 15 -2.00 -7.37 -0.75
C VAL A 15 -2.81 -6.15 -1.22
N PRO A 16 -3.04 -5.11 -0.39
CA PRO A 16 -3.61 -3.85 -0.85
C PRO A 16 -2.84 -3.16 -1.97
N ALA A 17 -1.51 -3.23 -2.01
CA ALA A 17 -0.73 -2.62 -3.09
C ALA A 17 -1.04 -3.27 -4.44
N ILE A 18 -0.94 -4.60 -4.51
CA ILE A 18 -1.12 -5.35 -5.76
C ILE A 18 -2.60 -5.41 -6.17
N ILE A 19 -3.48 -5.89 -5.28
CA ILE A 19 -4.91 -6.07 -5.58
C ILE A 19 -5.59 -4.70 -5.72
N GLY A 20 -5.32 -3.77 -4.80
CA GLY A 20 -5.89 -2.44 -4.86
C GLY A 20 -5.43 -1.66 -6.09
N GLY A 21 -4.15 -1.74 -6.44
CA GLY A 21 -3.63 -1.16 -7.67
C GLY A 21 -4.33 -1.71 -8.92
N GLY A 22 -4.55 -3.03 -8.97
CA GLY A 22 -5.31 -3.68 -10.05
C GLY A 22 -6.77 -3.22 -10.14
N ILE A 23 -7.44 -3.02 -9.00
CA ILE A 23 -8.81 -2.48 -8.95
C ILE A 23 -8.83 -1.05 -9.49
N ILE A 24 -7.91 -0.19 -9.03
CA ILE A 24 -7.82 1.21 -9.48
C ILE A 24 -7.55 1.28 -10.99
N TYR A 25 -6.65 0.44 -11.50
CA TYR A 25 -6.41 0.34 -12.93
C TYR A 25 -7.66 -0.11 -13.69
N GLY A 26 -8.37 -1.13 -13.21
CA GLY A 26 -9.60 -1.64 -13.82
C GLY A 26 -10.73 -0.59 -13.87
N MET A 27 -10.77 0.33 -12.89
CA MET A 27 -11.77 1.41 -12.84
C MET A 27 -11.39 2.63 -13.68
N ALA A 28 -10.11 3.01 -13.69
CA ALA A 28 -9.66 4.27 -14.29
C ALA A 28 -8.99 4.11 -15.66
N GLY A 29 -8.58 2.90 -16.04
CA GLY A 29 -7.89 2.61 -17.30
C GLY A 29 -6.53 3.31 -17.44
N SER A 30 -5.97 3.82 -16.34
CA SER A 30 -4.74 4.62 -16.34
C SER A 30 -3.87 4.26 -15.13
N TYR A 31 -2.56 4.27 -15.34
CA TYR A 31 -1.59 4.03 -14.26
C TYR A 31 -1.36 5.25 -13.36
N VAL A 32 -1.75 6.45 -13.79
CA VAL A 32 -1.62 7.65 -12.94
C VAL A 32 -2.36 7.49 -11.60
N PRO A 33 -3.66 7.13 -11.55
CA PRO A 33 -4.37 6.93 -10.29
C PRO A 33 -3.85 5.72 -9.50
N VAL A 34 -3.28 4.70 -10.15
CA VAL A 34 -2.62 3.57 -9.48
C VAL A 34 -1.42 4.05 -8.68
N VAL A 35 -0.55 4.86 -9.31
CA VAL A 35 0.63 5.44 -8.65
C VAL A 35 0.22 6.33 -7.47
N VAL A 36 -0.83 7.14 -7.64
CA VAL A 36 -1.35 7.98 -6.55
C VAL A 36 -1.84 7.11 -5.38
N TYR A 37 -2.59 6.04 -5.67
CA TYR A 37 -3.07 5.10 -4.66
C TYR A 37 -1.92 4.43 -3.91
N GLU A 38 -0.92 3.91 -4.62
CA GLU A 38 0.23 3.22 -4.01
C GLU A 38 1.07 4.16 -3.14
N ILE A 39 1.29 5.41 -3.57
CA ILE A 39 1.99 6.42 -2.76
C ILE A 39 1.25 6.66 -1.43
N LEU A 40 -0.07 6.86 -1.49
CA LEU A 40 -0.88 7.07 -0.29
C LEU A 40 -0.84 5.85 0.64
N LEU A 41 -0.97 4.65 0.08
CA LEU A 41 -0.90 3.39 0.81
C LEU A 41 0.44 3.24 1.55
N TYR A 42 1.57 3.46 0.87
CA TYR A 42 2.89 3.34 1.48
C TYR A 42 3.19 4.44 2.49
N LEU A 43 2.68 5.66 2.29
CA LEU A 43 2.76 6.72 3.29
C LEU A 43 2.01 6.33 4.57
N PHE A 44 0.81 5.76 4.46
CA PHE A 44 0.04 5.29 5.61
C PHE A 44 0.76 4.14 6.33
N ALA A 45 1.20 3.11 5.58
CA ALA A 45 1.94 1.99 6.16
C ALA A 45 3.25 2.45 6.82
N GLY A 46 3.99 3.34 6.16
CA GLY A 46 5.20 3.96 6.68
C GLY A 46 4.95 4.76 7.96
N ALA A 47 3.87 5.55 8.01
CA ALA A 47 3.49 6.30 9.21
C ALA A 47 3.22 5.36 10.40
N ILE A 48 2.51 4.24 10.18
CA ILE A 48 2.25 3.24 11.23
C ILE A 48 3.55 2.56 11.68
N VAL A 49 4.42 2.20 10.75
CA VAL A 49 5.70 1.53 11.03
C VAL A 49 6.73 2.46 11.68
N SER A 50 6.66 3.77 11.42
CA SER A 50 7.58 4.77 11.99
C SER A 50 7.40 5.00 13.50
N LYS A 51 6.25 4.61 14.05
CA LYS A 51 5.88 4.73 15.46
C LYS A 51 6.33 3.52 16.29
#